data_AF-A0A972KYX6-F1
#
_entry.id   AF-A0A972KYX6-F1
#
_cell.length_a   1.000
_cell.length_b   1.000
_cell.length_c   1.000
_cell.angle_alpha   90.00
_cell.angle_beta   90.00
_cell.angle_gamma   90.00
#
_symmetry.space_group_name_H-M   'P 1'
#
loop_
_entity.id
_entity.type
_entity.pdbx_description
1 polymer ?
#
loop_
_entity_poly.entity_id
_entity_poly.type
_entity_poly.pdbx_seq_one_letter_code
_entity_poly.pdbx_strand_id
1 'polypeptide(L)' 'MVMDIQGNIGMAYTSCSETDSISIFYTGRYASDPLNQMTIDETLIAKSNSNNPSNRLADYVHLTCDPVNGKTMWH' A
#
# COMPACT_ATOMS: atom_id res chain seq x y z
N MET A 1 6.05 -0.06 -2.57
CA MET A 1 6.58 -1.02 -1.57
C MET A 1 7.73 -0.34 -0.84
N VAL A 2 7.82 -0.52 0.48
CA VAL A 2 8.89 0.05 1.31
C VAL A 2 9.29 -0.94 2.40
N MET A 3 10.53 -0.85 2.88
CA MET A 3 11.04 -1.64 3.99
C MET A 3 11.35 -0.72 5.17
N ASP A 4 10.96 -1.14 6.38
CA ASP A 4 11.27 -0.43 7.61
C ASP A 4 12.68 -0.77 8.14
N ILE A 5 13.14 -0.08 9.18
CA ILE A 5 14.46 -0.30 9.79
C ILE A 5 14.63 -1.68 10.45
N GLN A 6 13.53 -2.40 10.68
CA GLN A 6 13.52 -3.74 11.28
C GLN A 6 13.44 -4.85 10.22
N GLY A 7 13.41 -4.50 8.93
CA GLY A 7 13.33 -5.44 7.82
C GLY A 7 11.89 -5.89 7.49
N ASN A 8 10.88 -5.27 8.08
CA ASN A 8 9.48 -5.52 7.72
C ASN A 8 9.19 -4.83 6.38
N ILE A 9 8.40 -5.48 5.54
CA ILE A 9 8.06 -4.95 4.22
C ILE A 9 6.58 -4.61 4.20
N GLY A 10 6.28 -3.37 3.88
CA GLY A 10 4.93 -2.90 3.59
C GLY A 10 4.72 -2.73 2.09
N MET A 11 3.55 -3.16 1.63
CA MET A 11 3.07 -2.88 0.30
C MET A 11 1.69 -2.27 0.41
N ALA A 12 1.51 -1.15 -0.26
CA ALA A 12 0.22 -0.55 -0.46
C ALA A 12 0.09 -0.20 -1.94
N TYR A 13 -1.13 -0.28 -2.44
CA TYR A 13 -1.44 -0.08 -3.84
C TYR A 13 -2.83 0.53 -3.99
N THR A 14 -3.01 1.22 -5.11
CA THR A 14 -4.29 1.79 -5.52
C THR A 14 -4.87 0.94 -6.64
N SER A 15 -6.14 0.53 -6.52
CA SER A 15 -6.88 -0.18 -7.57
C SER A 15 -8.02 0.68 -8.12
N CYS A 16 -8.34 0.47 -9.39
CA CYS A 16 -9.46 1.10 -10.08
C CYS A 16 -9.86 0.20 -11.25
N SER A 17 -11.14 0.01 -11.49
CA SER A 17 -11.65 -0.74 -12.64
C SER A 17 -12.90 -0.06 -13.22
N GLU A 18 -13.51 -0.66 -14.24
CA GLU A 18 -14.80 -0.17 -14.77
C GLU A 18 -15.94 -0.32 -13.76
N THR A 19 -15.83 -1.31 -12.86
CA THR A 19 -16.87 -1.67 -11.88
C THR A 19 -16.55 -1.20 -10.46
N ASP A 20 -15.27 -0.96 -10.16
CA ASP A 20 -14.80 -0.55 -8.83
C ASP A 20 -14.17 0.83 -8.86
N SER A 21 -14.70 1.70 -7.99
CA SER A 21 -14.11 3.00 -7.72
C SER A 21 -12.72 2.87 -7.10
N ILE A 22 -11.96 3.95 -7.22
CA ILE A 22 -10.59 4.07 -6.67
C ILE A 22 -10.57 3.57 -5.23
N SER A 23 -9.74 2.58 -4.95
CA SER A 23 -9.59 1.99 -3.63
C SER A 23 -8.11 1.84 -3.29
N ILE A 24 -7.76 2.04 -2.02
CA ILE A 24 -6.40 1.90 -1.51
C ILE A 24 -6.37 0.71 -0.56
N PHE A 25 -5.43 -0.19 -0.80
CA PHE A 25 -5.23 -1.38 0.03
C PHE A 25 -3.80 -1.41 0.56
N TYR A 26 -3.61 -2.11 1.67
CA TYR A 26 -2.29 -2.46 2.16
C TYR A 26 -2.21 -3.94 2.55
N THR A 27 -1.00 -4.46 2.47
CA THR A 27 -0.57 -5.76 2.97
C THR A 27 0.92 -5.64 3.36
N GLY A 28 1.48 -6.69 3.93
CA GLY A 28 2.84 -6.66 4.41
C GLY A 28 3.34 -8.01 4.90
N ARG A 29 4.59 -7.99 5.34
CA ARG A 29 5.25 -9.10 6.00
C ARG A 29 6.24 -8.61 7.04
N TYR A 30 6.38 -9.37 8.10
CA TYR A 30 7.45 -9.21 9.07
C TYR A 30 8.76 -9.78 8.53
N ALA A 31 9.88 -9.28 9.06
CA ALA A 31 11.21 -9.79 8.71
C ALA A 31 11.36 -11.30 8.96
N SER A 32 10.63 -11.85 9.94
CA SER A 32 10.64 -13.27 10.31
C SER A 32 9.71 -14.16 9.48
N ASP A 33 8.89 -13.59 8.59
CA ASP A 33 7.91 -14.37 7.84
C ASP A 33 8.59 -15.25 6.77
N PRO A 34 7.95 -16.38 6.38
CA PRO A 34 8.43 -17.20 5.27
C PRO A 34 8.75 -16.36 4.02
N LEU A 35 9.79 -16.77 3.29
CA LEU A 35 10.15 -16.11 2.04
C LEU A 35 9.00 -16.20 1.03
N ASN A 36 8.86 -15.14 0.24
CA ASN A 36 7.85 -15.03 -0.82
C ASN A 36 6.38 -15.05 -0.32
N GLN A 37 6.13 -14.70 0.95
CA GLN A 37 4.79 -14.61 1.51
C GLN A 37 4.55 -13.25 2.19
N MET A 38 3.39 -12.64 1.87
CA MET A 38 2.82 -11.51 2.62
C MET A 38 1.80 -12.10 3.60
N THR A 39 2.09 -12.04 4.90
CA THR A 39 1.28 -12.70 5.94
C THR A 39 0.23 -11.77 6.53
N ILE A 40 0.38 -10.45 6.36
CA ILE A 40 -0.62 -9.48 6.76
C ILE A 40 -1.74 -9.49 5.74
N ASP A 41 -2.97 -9.69 6.21
CA ASP A 41 -4.16 -9.68 5.37
C ASP A 41 -4.27 -8.39 4.56
N GLU A 42 -4.61 -8.55 3.29
CA GLU A 42 -4.90 -7.43 2.41
C GLU A 42 -6.12 -6.67 2.92
N THR A 43 -5.91 -5.42 3.33
CA THR A 43 -6.89 -4.63 4.06
C THR A 43 -7.14 -3.30 3.35
N LEU A 44 -8.41 -2.90 3.28
CA LEU A 44 -8.83 -1.64 2.70
C LEU A 44 -8.46 -0.46 3.63
N ILE A 45 -7.73 0.52 3.10
CA ILE A 45 -7.46 1.80 3.76
C ILE A 45 -8.61 2.76 3.51
N ALA A 46 -8.97 2.94 2.24
CA ALA A 46 -10.00 3.89 1.82
C ALA A 46 -10.59 3.51 0.47
N LYS A 47 -11.88 3.81 0.27
CA LYS A 47 -12.58 3.67 -1.01
C LYS A 47 -13.22 5.00 -1.41
N SER A 48 -13.02 5.40 -2.65
CA SER A 48 -13.60 6.59 -3.24
C SER A 48 -15.10 6.41 -3.50
N ASN A 49 -15.85 7.50 -3.35
CA ASN A 49 -17.27 7.58 -3.72
C ASN A 49 -17.48 7.82 -5.22
N SER A 50 -16.43 8.12 -5.98
CA SER A 50 -16.48 8.34 -7.43
C SER A 50 -15.43 7.51 -8.17
N ASN A 51 -15.70 7.25 -9.44
CA ASN A 51 -14.70 6.66 -10.32
C ASN A 51 -13.57 7.65 -10.63
N ASN A 52 -12.46 7.14 -11.16
CA ASN A 52 -11.29 7.94 -11.47
C ASN A 52 -11.57 8.99 -12.56
N PRO A 53 -11.47 10.30 -12.24
CA PRO A 53 -11.72 11.35 -13.24
C PRO A 53 -10.55 11.54 -14.22
N SER A 54 -9.39 10.92 -13.98
CA SER A 54 -8.16 11.13 -14.77
C SER A 54 -7.35 9.84 -14.92
N ASN A 55 -6.86 9.56 -16.13
CA ASN A 55 -6.05 8.36 -16.39
C ASN A 55 -4.63 8.40 -15.80
N ARG A 56 -4.32 9.36 -14.92
CA ARG A 56 -2.98 9.58 -14.36
C ARG A 56 -2.87 9.38 -12.85
N LEU A 57 -3.93 8.94 -12.18
CA LEU A 57 -3.90 8.71 -10.74
C LEU A 57 -2.72 7.81 -10.31
N ALA A 58 -2.49 6.74 -11.07
CA ALA A 58 -1.42 5.77 -10.80
C ALA A 58 0.00 6.38 -10.86
N ASP A 59 0.20 7.47 -11.60
CA ASP A 59 1.50 8.15 -11.71
C ASP A 59 1.93 8.83 -10.40
N TYR A 60 0.96 9.16 -9.54
CA TYR A 60 1.17 9.95 -8.32
C TYR A 60 0.99 9.13 -7.04
N VAL A 61 0.94 7.80 -7.16
CA VAL A 61 0.86 6.91 -6.01
C VAL A 61 2.27 6.63 -5.51
N HIS A 62 2.52 6.85 -4.22
CA HIS A 62 3.82 6.61 -3.62
C HIS A 62 3.64 6.07 -2.21
N LEU A 63 4.47 5.08 -1.85
CA LEU A 63 4.57 4.57 -0.49
C LEU A 63 5.97 4.89 0.03
N THR A 64 6.04 5.62 1.15
CA THR A 64 7.31 5.99 1.78
C THR A 64 7.34 5.61 3.26
N CYS A 65 8.53 5.49 3.82
CA CYS A 65 8.73 5.29 5.25
C CYS A 65 9.01 6.64 5.92
N ASP A 66 8.48 6.83 7.12
CA ASP A 66 8.69 8.02 7.92
C ASP A 66 10.17 8.12 8.33
N PRO A 67 10.88 9.18 7.92
CA PRO A 67 12.30 9.33 8.22
C PRO A 67 12.59 9.56 9.70
N VAL A 68 11.59 9.96 10.51
CA VAL A 68 11.77 10.25 11.94
C VAL A 68 12.01 8.97 12.73
N ASN A 69 11.28 7.90 12.41
CA ASN A 69 11.32 6.65 13.18
C ASN A 69 11.72 5.42 12.35
N GLY A 70 11.70 5.51 11.01
CA GLY A 70 12.02 4.40 10.12
C GLY A 70 11.07 3.21 10.26
N LYS A 71 9.86 3.41 10.77
CA LYS A 71 8.87 2.36 11.11
C LYS A 71 7.48 2.66 10.57
N THR A 72 7.02 3.90 10.66
CA THR A 72 5.72 4.32 10.13
C THR A 72 5.79 4.40 8.61
N MET A 73 4.73 3.99 7.92
CA MET A 73 4.64 4.01 6.45
C MET A 73 3.47 4.89 6.02
N TRP A 74 3.65 5.63 4.91
CA TRP A 74 2.69 6.61 4.39
C TRP A 74 2.37 6.34 2.92
N HIS A 75 1.08 6.25 2.59
CA HIS A 75 0.51 6.09 1.24
C HIS A 75 -0.51 7.20 0.97
#